data_AF-A0A2D7G9C6-F1
#
_entry.id   AF-A0A2D7G9C6-F1
#
_cell.length_a   1.000
_cell.length_b   1.000
_cell.length_c   1.000
_cell.angle_alpha   90.00
_cell.angle_beta   90.00
_cell.angle_gamma   90.00
#
_symmetry.space_group_name_H-M   'P 1'
#
loop_
_entity.id
_entity.type
_entity.pdbx_description
1 polymer ?
#
loop_
_entity_poly.entity_id
_entity_poly.type
_entity_poly.pdbx_seq_one_letter_code
_entity_poly.pdbx_strand_id
1 'polypeptide(L)' 'MTDYTGSPISLRNLQTGFRVDGMIVALSESEIKISANKKVFTITQDKKGHWHDMANDQKFVMA' A
#
# COMPACT_ATOMS: atom_id res chain seq x y z
N MET A 1 -10.80 -15.45 -3.41
CA MET A 1 -9.87 -14.30 -3.44
C MET A 1 -8.51 -14.82 -3.85
N THR A 2 -7.85 -14.17 -4.80
CA THR A 2 -6.47 -14.51 -5.16
C THR A 2 -5.54 -13.97 -4.07
N ASP A 3 -4.70 -14.82 -3.50
CA ASP A 3 -3.67 -14.39 -2.55
C ASP A 3 -2.50 -13.79 -3.34
N TYR A 4 -2.20 -12.51 -3.08
CA TYR A 4 -1.09 -11.79 -3.69
C TYR A 4 0.12 -11.69 -2.75
N THR A 5 0.09 -12.35 -1.59
CA THR A 5 1.20 -12.36 -0.64
C THR A 5 2.47 -12.92 -1.30
N GLY A 6 3.61 -12.25 -1.07
CA GLY A 6 4.88 -12.55 -1.72
C GLY A 6 5.04 -11.92 -3.11
N SER A 7 4.01 -11.27 -3.66
CA SER A 7 4.13 -10.58 -4.95
C SER A 7 4.81 -9.21 -4.80
N PRO A 8 5.68 -8.81 -5.76
CA PRO A 8 6.22 -7.46 -5.79
C PRO A 8 5.11 -6.44 -6.09
N ILE A 9 5.19 -5.28 -5.46
CA ILE A 9 4.25 -4.17 -5.65
C ILE A 9 5.00 -2.83 -5.63
N SER A 10 4.52 -1.90 -6.45
CA SER A 10 4.98 -0.51 -6.50
C SER A 10 3.80 0.40 -6.21
N LEU A 11 3.90 1.22 -5.19
CA LEU A 11 2.90 2.22 -4.86
C LEU A 11 3.40 3.62 -5.12
N ARG A 12 2.51 4.45 -5.67
CA ARG A 12 2.80 5.85 -5.98
C ARG A 12 1.76 6.74 -5.33
N ASN A 13 2.23 7.72 -4.56
CA ASN A 13 1.42 8.84 -4.11
C ASN A 13 1.26 9.79 -5.30
N LEU A 14 0.04 9.92 -5.81
CA LEU A 14 -0.23 10.77 -6.97
C LEU A 14 -0.18 12.27 -6.66
N GLN A 15 -0.27 12.66 -5.39
CA GLN A 15 -0.24 14.05 -4.97
C GLN A 15 1.19 14.55 -4.75
N THR A 16 2.07 13.72 -4.18
CA THR A 16 3.45 14.10 -3.85
C THR A 16 4.48 13.53 -4.83
N GLY A 17 4.10 12.54 -5.65
CA GLY A 17 5.02 11.80 -6.51
C GLY A 17 5.87 10.76 -5.78
N PHE A 18 5.71 10.62 -4.45
CA PHE A 18 6.44 9.64 -3.64
C PHE A 18 6.15 8.20 -4.10
N ARG A 19 7.18 7.36 -4.18
CA ARG A 19 7.08 5.97 -4.64
C ARG A 19 7.65 5.01 -3.59
N VAL A 20 6.95 3.91 -3.35
CA VAL A 20 7.37 2.81 -2.48
C VAL A 20 7.36 1.53 -3.29
N ASP A 21 8.52 0.88 -3.42
CA ASP A 21 8.66 -0.44 -4.04
C ASP A 21 8.91 -1.48 -2.95
N GLY A 22 8.13 -2.57 -2.95
CA GLY A 22 8.22 -3.59 -1.92
C GLY A 22 7.54 -4.90 -2.28
N MET A 23 7.32 -5.75 -1.28
CA MET A 23 6.59 -7.00 -1.41
C MET A 23 5.34 -6.99 -0.53
N ILE A 24 4.23 -7.53 -1.05
CA ILE A 24 3.00 -7.72 -0.29
C ILE A 24 3.25 -8.79 0.77
N VAL A 25 3.06 -8.45 2.05
CA VAL A 25 3.17 -9.40 3.17
C VAL A 25 1.83 -9.74 3.79
N ALA A 26 0.81 -8.90 3.58
CA ALA A 26 -0.58 -9.21 3.88
C ALA A 26 -1.49 -8.36 3.01
N LEU A 27 -2.63 -8.91 2.61
CA LEU A 27 -3.66 -8.24 1.83
C LEU A 27 -5.04 -8.61 2.37
N SER A 28 -5.89 -7.61 2.57
CA SER A 28 -7.31 -7.75 2.88
C SER A 28 -8.12 -6.74 2.05
N GLU A 29 -9.45 -6.79 2.16
CA GLU A 29 -10.34 -5.90 1.41
C GLU A 29 -10.09 -4.40 1.67
N SER A 30 -9.58 -4.04 2.85
CA SER A 30 -9.40 -2.64 3.26
C SER A 30 -8.00 -2.30 3.77
N GLU A 31 -7.06 -3.25 3.72
CA GLU A 31 -5.69 -3.06 4.24
C GLU A 31 -4.68 -3.86 3.41
N ILE A 32 -3.57 -3.22 3.06
CA ILE A 32 -2.38 -3.85 2.47
C ILE A 32 -1.19 -3.57 3.37
N LYS A 33 -0.43 -4.63 3.69
CA LYS A 33 0.88 -4.52 4.32
C LYS A 33 1.97 -4.80 3.30
N ILE A 34 2.92 -3.88 3.20
CA ILE A 34 4.02 -3.94 2.24
C ILE A 34 5.32 -3.88 3.00
N SER A 35 6.19 -4.85 2.77
CA SER A 35 7.56 -4.80 3.27
C SER A 35 8.44 -4.12 2.22
N ALA A 36 8.99 -2.95 2.57
CA ALA A 36 9.91 -2.17 1.75
C ALA A 36 11.01 -1.58 2.63
N ASN A 37 12.27 -1.54 2.15
CA ASN A 37 13.39 -0.95 2.90
C ASN A 37 13.53 -1.44 4.36
N LYS A 38 13.27 -2.73 4.62
CA LYS A 38 13.26 -3.35 5.96
C LYS A 38 12.21 -2.75 6.93
N LYS A 39 11.22 -2.02 6.41
CA LYS A 39 10.07 -1.50 7.14
C LYS A 39 8.79 -2.09 6.56
N VAL A 40 7.78 -2.23 7.41
CA VAL A 40 6.43 -2.61 6.98
C VAL A 40 5.58 -1.35 6.92
N PHE A 41 5.03 -1.06 5.74
CA PHE A 41 4.08 0.01 5.47
C PHE A 41 2.68 -0.58 5.48
N THR A 42 1.76 0.08 6.18
CA THR A 42 0.35 -0.34 6.24
C THR A 42 -0.49 0.71 5.55
N ILE A 43 -1.22 0.28 4.54
CA ILE A 43 -2.02 1.15 3.69
C ILE A 43 -3.46 0.67 3.77
N THR A 44 -4.34 1.55 4.21
CA THR A 44 -5.75 1.25 4.41
C THR A 44 -6.59 1.96 3.37
N GLN A 45 -7.72 1.34 3.02
CA GLN A 45 -8.68 1.97 2.12
C GLN A 45 -9.67 2.81 2.93
N ASP A 46 -9.87 4.07 2.54
CA ASP A 46 -10.91 4.93 3.08
C ASP A 46 -12.31 4.49 2.59
N LYS A 47 -13.37 5.03 3.21
CA LYS A 47 -14.76 4.73 2.83
C LYS A 47 -15.14 5.19 1.41
N LYS A 48 -14.29 5.97 0.74
CA LYS A 48 -14.46 6.44 -0.64
C LYS A 48 -13.67 5.60 -1.64
N GLY A 49 -12.96 4.56 -1.18
CA GLY A 49 -12.16 3.67 -2.00
C GLY A 49 -10.73 4.14 -2.26
N HIS A 50 -10.28 5.25 -1.66
CA HIS A 50 -8.90 5.72 -1.79
C HIS A 50 -7.99 5.00 -0.81
N TRP A 51 -6.76 4.68 -1.21
CA TRP A 51 -5.78 4.03 -0.35
C TRP A 51 -4.90 5.07 0.34
N HIS A 52 -4.63 4.90 1.63
CA HIS A 52 -3.95 5.89 2.48
C HIS A 52 -2.92 5.20 3.37
N ASP A 53 -1.74 5.78 3.52
CA ASP A 53 -0.76 5.38 4.53
C ASP A 53 -1.24 5.78 5.92
N MET A 54 -1.39 4.82 6.83
CA MET A 54 -1.67 5.17 8.23
C MET A 54 -0.47 5.83 8.93
N ALA A 55 0.76 5.59 8.45
CA ALA A 55 1.95 6.12 9.12
C ALA A 55 2.22 7.60 8.81
N ASN A 56 1.65 8.14 7.72
CA ASN A 56 2.04 9.45 7.22
C ASN A 56 0.88 10.29 6.66
N ASP A 57 -0.38 9.85 6.81
CA ASP A 57 -1.61 10.48 6.25
C ASP A 57 -1.53 10.69 4.72
N GLN A 58 -0.72 9.88 4.03
CA GLN A 58 -0.43 10.05 2.61
C GLN A 58 -1.35 9.22 1.73
N LYS A 59 -1.99 9.84 0.74
CA LYS A 59 -2.87 9.17 -0.23
C LYS A 59 -2.08 8.42 -1.30
N PHE A 60 -2.31 7.12 -1.42
CA PHE A 60 -1.80 6.24 -2.45
C PHE A 60 -2.92 5.80 -3.39
N VAL A 61 -2.59 5.56 -4.66
CA VAL A 61 -3.50 4.91 -5.60
C VAL A 61 -2.77 3.69 -6.14
N MET A 62 -3.42 2.52 -6.07
CA MET A 62 -2.91 1.32 -6.72
C MET A 62 -3.08 1.48 -8.23
N ALA A 63 -1.96 1.42 -8.95
CA ALA A 63 -1.89 1.45 -10.40
C ALA A 63 -1.41 0.10 -10.92
#